data_AF-B7TC72-F1
#
_entry.id   AF-B7TC72-F1
#
_cell.length_a   1.000
_cell.length_b   1.000
_cell.length_c   1.000
_cell.angle_alpha   90.00
_cell.angle_beta   90.00
_cell.angle_gamma   90.00
#
_symmetry.space_group_name_H-M   'P 1'
#
loop_
_entity.id
_entity.type
_entity.pdbx_description
1 polymer ?
#
loop_
_entity_poly.entity_id
_entity_poly.type
_entity_poly.pdbx_seq_one_letter_code
_entity_poly.pdbx_strand_id
1 'polypeptide(L)' 'VVDHGMNAKTDAEGRPKVVWVEEELRARFGPGTCDVVCTITDPVVRR' A
#
# COMPACT_ATOMS: atom_id res chain seq x y z
N VAL A 1 11.01 -6.28 -24.90
CA VAL A 1 11.47 -6.57 -23.53
C VAL A 1 10.44 -6.00 -22.57
N VAL A 2 10.05 -6.75 -21.56
CA VAL A 2 9.19 -6.29 -20.47
C VAL A 2 10.10 -5.92 -19.30
N ASP A 3 9.78 -4.83 -18.61
CA ASP A 3 10.53 -4.31 -17.47
C ASP A 3 10.29 -5.10 -16.17
N HIS A 4 9.08 -5.65 -15.98
CA HIS A 4 8.74 -6.53 -14.85
C HIS A 4 7.54 -7.46 -15.13
N GLY A 5 7.46 -8.58 -14.39
CA GLY A 5 6.37 -9.56 -14.50
C GLY A 5 5.09 -9.18 -13.73
N MET A 6 4.06 -10.03 -13.82
CA MET A 6 2.78 -9.86 -13.15
C MET A 6 2.42 -11.10 -12.31
N ASN A 7 1.88 -10.90 -11.11
CA ASN A 7 1.37 -11.95 -10.22
C ASN A 7 0.00 -11.59 -9.68
N ALA A 8 -0.82 -12.60 -9.38
CA ALA A 8 -2.11 -12.39 -8.71
C ALA A 8 -1.90 -11.84 -7.29
N LYS A 9 -2.59 -10.74 -6.97
CA LYS A 9 -2.58 -10.11 -5.64
C LYS A 9 -3.96 -10.17 -4.99
N THR A 10 -4.71 -11.23 -5.27
CA THR A 10 -6.07 -11.45 -4.77
C THR A 10 -6.17 -12.74 -3.95
N ASP A 11 -7.25 -12.90 -3.19
CA ASP A 11 -7.64 -14.17 -2.59
C ASP A 11 -8.43 -15.06 -3.58
N ALA A 12 -8.97 -16.18 -3.07
CA ALA A 12 -9.72 -17.15 -3.88
C ALA A 12 -11.04 -16.59 -4.41
N GLU A 13 -11.62 -15.61 -3.74
CA GLU A 13 -12.83 -14.90 -4.15
C GLU A 13 -12.53 -13.70 -5.07
N GLY A 14 -11.26 -13.47 -5.41
CA GLY A 14 -10.83 -12.37 -6.28
C GLY A 14 -10.71 -11.02 -5.57
N ARG A 15 -10.81 -10.97 -4.24
CA ARG A 15 -10.67 -9.73 -3.46
C ARG A 15 -9.20 -9.34 -3.33
N PRO A 16 -8.86 -8.04 -3.42
CA PRO A 16 -7.48 -7.58 -3.26
C PRO A 16 -6.90 -7.93 -1.89
N LYS A 17 -5.65 -8.41 -1.88
CA LYS A 17 -4.84 -8.55 -0.66
C LYS A 17 -4.07 -7.25 -0.44
N VAL A 18 -4.55 -6.42 0.48
CA VAL A 18 -3.99 -5.10 0.78
C VAL A 18 -3.58 -5.03 2.24
N VAL A 19 -2.44 -4.37 2.51
CA VAL A 19 -1.99 -4.00 3.85
C VAL A 19 -1.96 -2.48 3.93
N TRP A 20 -2.67 -1.91 4.90
CA TRP A 20 -2.73 -0.47 5.14
C TRP A 20 -1.59 -0.03 6.04
N VAL A 21 -0.37 -0.01 5.50
CA VAL A 21 0.87 0.16 6.27
C VAL A 21 0.86 1.40 7.18
N GLU A 22 0.32 2.53 6.72
CA GLU A 22 0.26 3.75 7.54
C GLU A 22 -0.63 3.60 8.77
N GLU A 23 -1.77 2.91 8.63
CA GLU A 23 -2.69 2.65 9.73
C GLU A 23 -2.02 1.76 10.77
N GLU A 24 -1.37 0.68 10.35
CA GLU A 24 -0.63 -0.24 11.22
C GLU A 24 0.52 0.47 11.97
N LEU A 25 1.28 1.31 11.28
CA LEU A 25 2.38 2.06 11.89
C LEU A 25 1.85 3.09 12.89
N ARG A 26 0.82 3.85 12.54
CA ARG A 26 0.22 4.85 13.44
C ARG A 26 -0.49 4.20 14.63
N ALA A 27 -1.10 3.03 14.46
CA ALA A 27 -1.68 2.26 15.56
C ALA A 27 -0.59 1.79 16.54
N ARG A 28 0.58 1.41 16.03
CA ARG A 28 1.69 0.90 16.85
C ARG A 28 2.51 1.99 17.54
N PHE A 29 2.77 3.09 16.86
CA PHE A 29 3.72 4.11 17.33
C PHE A 29 3.05 5.43 17.74
N GLY A 30 1.78 5.62 17.39
CA GLY A 30 0.99 6.80 17.68
C GLY A 30 0.54 7.55 16.41
N PRO A 31 -0.55 8.34 16.48
CA PRO A 31 -0.94 9.20 15.38
C PRO A 31 0.16 10.22 15.00
N GLY A 32 0.33 10.49 13.70
CA GLY A 32 1.27 11.50 13.20
C GLY A 32 2.76 11.08 13.22
N THR A 33 3.07 9.82 13.50
CA THR A 33 4.46 9.33 13.54
C THR A 33 5.11 9.15 12.18
N CYS A 34 4.31 8.98 11.13
CA CYS A 34 4.79 8.72 9.79
C CYS A 34 3.75 9.09 8.73
N ASP A 35 4.27 9.33 7.52
CA ASP A 35 3.53 9.39 6.26
C ASP A 35 4.09 8.32 5.32
N VAL A 36 3.21 7.46 4.78
CA VAL A 36 3.60 6.35 3.90
C VAL A 36 3.33 6.74 2.45
N VAL A 37 4.34 6.54 1.58
CA VAL A 37 4.25 6.83 0.15
C VAL A 37 4.29 5.53 -0.66
N CYS A 38 3.30 5.32 -1.53
CA CYS A 38 3.27 4.21 -2.48
C CYS A 38 3.77 4.68 -3.85
N THR A 39 4.97 4.27 -4.25
CA THR A 39 5.69 4.83 -5.41
C THR A 39 5.37 4.14 -6.75
N ILE A 40 4.34 3.31 -6.81
CA ILE A 40 3.97 2.61 -8.05
C ILE A 40 3.33 3.55 -9.08
N THR A 41 2.71 4.63 -8.63
CA THR A 41 2.10 5.68 -9.44
C THR A 41 2.37 7.04 -8.81
N ASP A 42 1.98 8.11 -9.50
CA ASP A 42 2.06 9.46 -8.94
C ASP A 42 1.34 9.56 -7.58
N PRO A 43 1.93 10.26 -6.60
CA PRO A 43 1.34 10.36 -5.27
C PRO A 43 0.07 11.22 -5.31
N VAL A 44 -1.02 10.69 -4.77
CA VAL A 44 -2.21 11.48 -4.43
C VAL A 44 -2.06 11.94 -2.99
N VAL A 45 -1.49 13.12 -2.80
CA VAL A 45 -1.30 13.72 -1.47
C VAL A 45 -2.60 14.38 -1.03
N ARG A 46 -3.26 13.83 0.00
CA ARG A 46 -4.36 14.50 0.70
C ARG A 46 -3.75 15.32 1.83
N ARG A 47 -3.88 16.65 1.76
CA ARG A 47 -3.61 17.56 2.88
C ARG A 47 -4.88 17.77 3.69
#